data_AF-A0A858ZUN5-F1
#
_entry.id   AF-A0A858ZUN5-F1
#
_cell.length_a   1.000
_cell.length_b   1.000
_cell.length_c   1.000
_cell.angle_alpha   90.00
_cell.angle_beta   90.00
_cell.angle_gamma   90.00
#
_symmetry.space_group_name_H-M   'P 1'
#
loop_
_entity.id
_entity.type
_entity.pdbx_description
1 polymer ?
#
loop_
_entity_poly.entity_id
_entity_poly.type
_entity_poly.pdbx_seq_one_letter_code
_entity_poly.pdbx_strand_id
1 'polypeptide(L)'
;MNTVWNGAGRRIEICDVGMRDGLQMEAQFVPTEDKIALVDALSAAGLAKIEVTSFTSPTAIPALRDAEVVMREIARRPGVTYTALVPNARGAERAIESRTDELNLVMSVSETHNLANLRMTRAQSFAALAHVVAMAQAARVPVNVSLSCVFGCPMEGDVALDGVWDWVQRFAGLGVAGITLCDTTGMAYPSQVAQVVAQARARWPGLAFTLHFHNTRGMGLANVLAAIDAGADRFDASLGGLGGCPYAPGATGNVCTEEIVHALALMGYDTGVDLPALMAAAARLPTLIGHEVPSQIARAGRRLDLHPVPPGFDAIRERALAR
;
A
#
# COMPACT_ATOMS: atom_id res chain seq x y z
N MET A 1 1.68 24.32 -17.45
CA MET A 1 0.62 23.73 -16.62
C MET A 1 1.13 22.35 -16.20
N ASN A 2 1.23 22.07 -14.90
CA ASN A 2 1.51 20.71 -14.43
C ASN A 2 0.24 19.89 -14.66
N THR A 3 0.25 19.05 -15.69
CA THR A 3 -0.79 18.06 -15.94
C THR A 3 -0.36 16.75 -15.30
N VAL A 4 -1.31 15.85 -15.01
CA VAL A 4 -0.96 14.49 -14.54
C VAL A 4 0.00 13.75 -15.49
N TRP A 5 0.04 14.12 -16.76
CA TRP A 5 0.88 13.52 -17.81
C TRP A 5 2.33 14.02 -17.84
N ASN A 6 2.67 15.05 -17.05
CA ASN A 6 4.04 15.53 -16.89
C ASN A 6 4.31 15.84 -15.41
N GLY A 7 4.99 14.92 -14.74
CA GLY A 7 5.27 15.02 -13.31
C GLY A 7 6.16 16.21 -12.94
N ALA A 8 7.02 16.69 -13.85
CA ALA A 8 7.91 17.83 -13.64
C ALA A 8 8.72 17.77 -12.32
N GLY A 9 9.14 16.56 -11.90
CA GLY A 9 9.86 16.32 -10.65
C GLY A 9 9.00 16.43 -9.39
N ARG A 10 7.67 16.48 -9.51
CA ARG A 10 6.76 16.46 -8.37
C ARG A 10 6.99 15.19 -7.54
N ARG A 11 7.17 15.38 -6.23
CA ARG A 11 7.37 14.29 -5.27
C ARG A 11 6.10 13.48 -5.07
N ILE A 12 6.22 12.16 -5.13
CA ILE A 12 5.19 11.18 -4.75
C ILE A 12 5.79 10.25 -3.70
N GLU A 13 5.16 10.18 -2.53
CA GLU A 13 5.57 9.31 -1.43
C GLU A 13 4.92 7.94 -1.59
N ILE A 14 5.76 6.91 -1.72
CA ILE A 14 5.31 5.51 -1.81
C ILE A 14 5.53 4.83 -0.46
N CYS A 15 4.46 4.23 0.04
CA CYS A 15 4.44 3.33 1.17
C CYS A 15 4.34 1.90 0.65
N ASP A 16 5.37 1.07 0.87
CA ASP A 16 5.27 -0.35 0.53
C ASP A 16 4.64 -1.14 1.67
N VAL A 17 3.54 -1.84 1.38
CA VAL A 17 2.77 -2.65 2.34
C VAL A 17 2.98 -4.15 2.14
N GLY A 18 3.88 -4.57 1.25
CA GLY A 18 4.07 -5.97 0.88
C GLY A 18 4.47 -6.87 2.06
N MET A 19 5.27 -6.33 2.98
CA MET A 19 5.75 -7.07 4.16
C MET A 19 4.68 -7.29 5.24
N ARG A 20 3.57 -6.53 5.18
CA ARG A 20 2.38 -6.71 6.03
C ARG A 20 1.21 -7.25 5.23
N ASP A 21 0.61 -6.42 4.38
CA ASP A 21 -0.61 -6.75 3.63
C ASP A 21 -0.38 -7.88 2.63
N GLY A 22 0.77 -7.84 1.95
CA GLY A 22 1.17 -8.89 1.02
C GLY A 22 1.32 -10.23 1.73
N LEU A 23 2.30 -10.33 2.63
CA LEU A 23 2.63 -11.56 3.34
C LEU A 23 1.51 -12.12 4.23
N GLN A 24 0.57 -11.29 4.68
CA GLN A 24 -0.55 -11.72 5.50
C GLN A 24 -1.41 -12.81 4.82
N MET A 25 -1.53 -12.75 3.49
CA MET A 25 -2.35 -13.69 2.73
C MET A 25 -1.57 -14.90 2.23
N GLU A 26 -0.25 -14.93 2.45
CA GLU A 26 0.62 -15.99 1.97
C GLU A 26 0.51 -17.24 2.83
N ALA A 27 0.35 -18.39 2.17
CA ALA A 27 0.27 -19.69 2.84
C ALA A 27 1.63 -20.10 3.43
N GLN A 28 2.71 -19.71 2.77
CA GLN A 28 4.07 -20.04 3.19
C GLN A 28 4.57 -19.01 4.21
N PHE A 29 5.10 -19.50 5.33
CA PHE A 29 5.78 -18.63 6.28
C PHE A 29 7.15 -18.24 5.70
N VAL A 30 7.32 -16.95 5.40
CA VAL A 30 8.62 -16.38 5.05
C VAL A 30 9.48 -16.30 6.31
N PRO A 31 10.72 -16.84 6.31
CA PRO A 31 11.63 -16.77 7.45
C PRO A 31 11.87 -15.34 7.92
N THR A 32 12.09 -15.18 9.23
CA THR A 32 12.22 -13.86 9.87
C THR A 32 13.41 -13.07 9.30
N GLU A 33 14.53 -13.73 9.07
CA GLU A 33 15.73 -13.16 8.45
C GLU A 33 15.48 -12.67 7.01
N ASP A 34 14.64 -13.38 6.25
CA ASP A 34 14.27 -12.97 4.90
C ASP A 34 13.33 -11.76 4.92
N LYS A 35 12.42 -11.69 5.91
CA LYS A 35 11.58 -10.49 6.10
C LYS A 35 12.42 -9.27 6.43
N ILE A 36 13.36 -9.41 7.37
CA ILE A 36 14.29 -8.32 7.73
C ILE A 36 15.08 -7.90 6.50
N ALA A 37 15.67 -8.85 5.78
CA ALA A 37 16.46 -8.58 4.58
C ALA A 37 15.65 -7.93 3.45
N LEU A 38 14.35 -8.23 3.33
CA LEU A 38 13.46 -7.56 2.39
C LEU A 38 13.16 -6.13 2.83
N VAL A 39 12.79 -5.89 4.09
CA VAL A 39 12.54 -4.54 4.62
C VAL A 39 13.78 -3.65 4.49
N ASP A 40 14.97 -4.21 4.74
CA ASP A 40 16.24 -3.51 4.59
C ASP A 40 16.53 -3.18 3.12
N ALA A 41 16.19 -4.08 2.18
CA ALA A 41 16.31 -3.83 0.74
C ALA A 41 15.27 -2.82 0.22
N LEU A 42 14.09 -2.76 0.82
CA LEU A 42 13.07 -1.75 0.53
C LEU A 42 13.50 -0.37 1.04
N SER A 43 14.08 -0.31 2.24
CA SER A 43 14.69 0.91 2.81
C SER A 43 15.91 1.35 1.97
N ALA A 44 16.74 0.36 1.63
CA ALA A 44 17.56 0.20 0.43
C ALA A 44 17.26 1.15 -0.72
N ALA A 45 16.09 0.87 -1.31
CA ALA A 45 15.62 1.42 -2.56
C ALA A 45 15.05 2.83 -2.44
N GLY A 46 14.94 3.43 -1.24
CA GLY A 46 14.51 4.82 -1.09
C GLY A 46 13.00 5.01 -0.94
N LEU A 47 12.26 3.97 -0.53
CA LEU A 47 10.85 4.11 -0.14
C LEU A 47 10.70 5.10 1.01
N ALA A 48 9.66 5.96 0.94
CA ALA A 48 9.38 6.94 1.98
C ALA A 48 8.85 6.28 3.25
N LYS A 49 8.10 5.18 3.08
CA LYS A 49 7.45 4.46 4.17
C LYS A 49 7.36 2.97 3.85
N ILE A 50 7.44 2.15 4.89
CA ILE A 50 7.31 0.69 4.79
C ILE A 50 6.40 0.22 5.91
N GLU A 51 5.33 -0.50 5.57
CA GLU A 51 4.53 -1.23 6.55
C GLU A 51 5.15 -2.60 6.80
N VAL A 52 5.95 -2.65 7.86
CA VAL A 52 6.89 -3.73 8.14
C VAL A 52 6.18 -5.01 8.55
N THR A 53 5.12 -4.88 9.36
CA THR A 53 4.45 -6.02 9.98
C THR A 53 3.11 -5.63 10.62
N SER A 54 2.47 -6.56 11.31
CA SER A 54 1.25 -6.37 12.08
C SER A 54 1.39 -6.95 13.48
N PHE A 55 1.01 -6.18 14.51
CA PHE A 55 0.93 -6.63 15.90
C PHE A 55 -0.42 -7.29 16.21
N THR A 56 -0.93 -8.08 15.27
CA THR A 56 -2.11 -8.94 15.42
C THR A 56 -1.83 -10.20 16.26
N SER A 57 -2.89 -10.95 16.57
CA SER A 57 -2.73 -12.27 17.20
C SER A 57 -1.96 -13.21 16.27
N PRO A 58 -0.88 -13.88 16.74
CA PRO A 58 -0.17 -14.91 15.98
C PRO A 58 -1.07 -16.08 15.53
N THR A 59 -2.17 -16.32 16.24
CA THR A 59 -3.15 -17.35 15.84
C THR A 59 -4.07 -16.89 14.71
N ALA A 60 -4.35 -15.59 14.62
CA ALA A 60 -5.19 -15.04 13.58
C ALA A 60 -4.41 -14.91 12.27
N ILE A 61 -3.19 -14.38 12.34
CA ILE A 61 -2.30 -14.20 11.18
C ILE A 61 -0.93 -14.85 11.48
N PRO A 62 -0.79 -16.17 11.27
CA PRO A 62 0.46 -16.89 11.57
C PRO A 62 1.67 -16.42 10.76
N ALA A 63 1.43 -15.85 9.57
CA ALA A 63 2.47 -15.31 8.69
C ALA A 63 3.26 -14.16 9.33
N LEU A 64 2.66 -13.42 10.28
CA LEU A 64 3.24 -12.23 10.91
C LEU A 64 3.53 -12.40 12.41
N ARG A 65 3.63 -13.65 12.88
CA ARG A 65 3.84 -13.97 14.31
C ARG A 65 5.16 -13.43 14.90
N ASP A 66 6.12 -13.10 14.04
CA ASP A 66 7.48 -12.64 14.35
C ASP A 66 7.62 -11.11 14.31
N ALA A 67 6.51 -10.37 14.33
CA ALA A 67 6.44 -8.90 14.24
C ALA A 67 7.45 -8.14 15.11
N GLU A 68 7.62 -8.53 16.38
CA GLU A 68 8.53 -7.86 17.31
C GLU A 68 10.00 -8.01 16.88
N VAL A 69 10.39 -9.20 16.42
CA VAL A 69 11.76 -9.46 15.98
C VAL A 69 12.04 -8.68 14.69
N VAL A 70 11.13 -8.76 13.71
CA VAL A 70 11.30 -8.02 12.45
C VAL A 70 11.40 -6.52 12.70
N MET A 71 10.49 -5.92 13.49
CA MET A 71 10.48 -4.48 13.72
C MET A 71 11.71 -3.97 14.50
N ARG A 72 12.30 -4.81 15.37
CA ARG A 72 13.48 -4.44 16.17
C ARG A 72 14.79 -4.60 15.42
N GLU A 73 14.91 -5.61 14.57
CA GLU A 73 16.19 -6.02 13.96
C GLU A 73 16.45 -5.39 12.58
N ILE A 74 15.45 -4.75 11.95
CA ILE A 74 15.64 -4.03 10.69
C ILE A 74 16.63 -2.85 10.82
N ALA A 75 17.39 -2.62 9.75
CA ALA A 75 18.29 -1.50 9.62
C ALA A 75 17.52 -0.22 9.27
N ARG A 76 17.29 0.62 10.28
CA ARG A 76 16.56 1.89 10.11
C ARG A 76 17.36 2.92 9.33
N ARG A 77 16.76 3.48 8.29
CA ARG A 77 17.34 4.54 7.46
C ARG A 77 16.71 5.90 7.73
N PRO A 78 17.52 6.98 7.83
CA PRO A 78 16.99 8.34 7.93
C PRO A 78 16.04 8.67 6.77
N GLY A 79 14.89 9.26 7.09
CA GLY A 79 13.88 9.64 6.10
C GLY A 79 12.91 8.52 5.69
N VAL A 80 13.03 7.31 6.25
CA VAL A 80 12.07 6.21 6.05
C VAL A 80 11.22 6.05 7.30
N THR A 81 9.90 6.01 7.15
CA THR A 81 8.96 5.69 8.24
C THR A 81 8.66 4.19 8.27
N TYR A 82 8.91 3.54 9.40
CA TYR A 82 8.58 2.14 9.64
C TYR A 82 7.26 2.04 10.42
N THR A 83 6.17 1.74 9.71
CA THR A 83 4.82 1.62 10.29
C THR A 83 4.45 0.16 10.50
N ALA A 84 3.49 -0.09 11.41
CA ALA A 84 2.93 -1.41 11.61
C ALA A 84 1.44 -1.34 11.90
N LEU A 85 0.71 -2.37 11.43
CA LEU A 85 -0.71 -2.50 11.70
C LEU A 85 -0.93 -2.88 13.18
N VAL A 86 -1.86 -2.19 13.83
CA VAL A 86 -2.23 -2.41 15.23
C VAL A 86 -3.75 -2.55 15.36
N PRO A 87 -4.25 -3.73 15.78
CA PRO A 87 -5.70 -3.96 15.85
C PRO A 87 -6.33 -3.56 17.20
N ASN A 88 -5.54 -3.40 18.26
CA ASN A 88 -6.04 -3.14 19.62
C ASN A 88 -4.94 -2.60 20.55
N ALA A 89 -5.32 -2.23 21.78
CA ALA A 89 -4.43 -1.67 22.81
C ALA A 89 -3.20 -2.54 23.11
N ARG A 90 -3.38 -3.86 23.23
CA ARG A 90 -2.26 -4.79 23.47
C ARG A 90 -1.29 -4.82 22.29
N GLY A 91 -1.80 -4.77 21.06
CA GLY A 91 -0.96 -4.62 19.87
C GLY A 91 -0.20 -3.30 19.87
N ALA A 92 -0.83 -2.22 20.36
CA ALA A 92 -0.23 -0.89 20.43
C ALA A 92 0.95 -0.87 21.42
N GLU A 93 0.78 -1.44 22.61
CA GLU A 93 1.86 -1.58 23.60
C GLU A 93 3.08 -2.27 22.99
N ARG A 94 2.88 -3.43 22.37
CA ARG A 94 3.94 -4.21 21.73
C ARG A 94 4.62 -3.44 20.59
N ALA A 95 3.85 -2.71 19.79
CA ALA A 95 4.37 -1.89 18.70
C ALA A 95 5.22 -0.73 19.21
N ILE A 96 4.74 -0.02 20.24
CA ILE A 96 5.46 1.09 20.89
C ILE A 96 6.76 0.57 21.51
N GLU A 97 6.72 -0.55 22.25
CA GLU A 97 7.90 -1.18 22.82
C GLU A 97 8.91 -1.61 21.76
N SER A 98 8.43 -1.98 20.57
CA SER A 98 9.25 -2.36 19.40
C SER A 98 9.77 -1.16 18.61
N ARG A 99 9.53 0.06 19.09
CA ARG A 99 9.99 1.32 18.48
C ARG A 99 9.41 1.56 17.08
N THR A 100 8.19 1.12 16.82
CA THR A 100 7.48 1.46 15.57
C THR A 100 7.36 2.98 15.44
N ASP A 101 7.62 3.53 14.25
CA ASP A 101 7.60 4.99 14.03
C ASP A 101 6.19 5.56 13.90
N GLU A 102 5.24 4.75 13.44
CA GLU A 102 3.84 5.12 13.28
C GLU A 102 2.95 3.88 13.47
N LEU A 103 1.82 4.02 14.16
CA LEU A 103 0.83 2.95 14.25
C LEU A 103 -0.23 3.11 13.16
N ASN A 104 -0.49 2.05 12.40
CA ASN A 104 -1.60 2.02 11.44
C ASN A 104 -2.80 1.27 12.03
N LEU A 105 -3.91 1.97 12.24
CA LEU A 105 -5.16 1.39 12.74
C LEU A 105 -6.10 1.09 11.58
N VAL A 106 -6.94 0.07 11.68
CA VAL A 106 -7.86 -0.31 10.59
C VAL A 106 -9.31 -0.34 11.07
N MET A 107 -10.19 0.29 10.29
CA MET A 107 -11.64 0.20 10.43
C MET A 107 -12.29 0.19 9.05
N SER A 108 -13.47 -0.42 8.90
CA SER A 108 -14.25 -0.31 7.65
C SER A 108 -15.37 0.72 7.79
N VAL A 109 -15.62 1.50 6.74
CA VAL A 109 -16.72 2.49 6.73
C VAL A 109 -18.09 1.87 6.47
N SER A 110 -18.13 0.69 5.84
CA SER A 110 -19.31 -0.17 5.71
C SER A 110 -19.56 -0.96 7.00
N GLU A 111 -20.81 -1.02 7.45
CA GLU A 111 -21.17 -1.74 8.68
C GLU A 111 -21.02 -3.24 8.52
N THR A 112 -21.53 -3.81 7.42
CA THR A 112 -21.45 -5.24 7.13
C THR A 112 -20.01 -5.69 7.02
N HIS A 113 -19.15 -4.94 6.32
CA HIS A 113 -17.73 -5.28 6.24
C HIS A 113 -17.02 -5.14 7.58
N ASN A 114 -17.31 -4.09 8.36
CA ASN A 114 -16.69 -3.92 9.67
C ASN A 114 -17.06 -5.06 10.64
N LEU A 115 -18.32 -5.50 10.65
CA LEU A 115 -18.77 -6.65 11.42
C LEU A 115 -18.13 -7.95 10.94
N ALA A 116 -18.06 -8.19 9.64
CA ALA A 116 -17.46 -9.39 9.08
C ALA A 116 -15.96 -9.49 9.37
N ASN A 117 -15.25 -8.36 9.30
CA ASN A 117 -13.79 -8.31 9.43
C ASN A 117 -13.33 -8.19 10.89
N LEU A 118 -13.93 -7.26 11.66
CA LEU A 118 -13.50 -6.93 13.02
C LEU A 118 -14.41 -7.48 14.12
N ARG A 119 -15.56 -8.09 13.77
CA ARG A 119 -16.57 -8.59 14.72
C ARG A 119 -17.05 -7.51 15.69
N MET A 120 -17.06 -6.26 15.23
CA MET A 120 -17.47 -5.07 15.99
C MET A 120 -18.32 -4.19 15.09
N THR A 121 -19.28 -3.49 15.67
CA THR A 121 -19.95 -2.40 14.95
C THR A 121 -18.97 -1.26 14.71
N ARG A 122 -19.25 -0.38 13.73
CA ARG A 122 -18.36 0.76 13.46
C ARG A 122 -18.17 1.66 14.68
N ALA A 123 -19.23 1.85 15.48
CA ALA A 123 -19.18 2.63 16.71
C ALA A 123 -18.28 1.97 17.78
N GLN A 124 -18.35 0.64 17.92
CA GLN A 124 -17.47 -0.10 18.83
C GLN A 124 -16.01 -0.05 18.36
N SER A 125 -15.75 -0.22 17.06
CA SER A 125 -14.42 -0.11 16.49
C SER A 125 -13.84 1.29 16.72
N PHE A 126 -14.60 2.35 16.45
CA PHE A 126 -14.17 3.71 16.73
C PHE A 126 -13.80 3.92 18.21
N ALA A 127 -14.63 3.46 19.14
CA ALA A 127 -14.35 3.59 20.57
C ALA A 127 -13.04 2.88 20.98
N ALA A 128 -12.80 1.67 20.46
CA ALA A 128 -11.57 0.93 20.73
C ALA A 128 -10.34 1.59 20.10
N LEU A 129 -10.45 2.06 18.86
CA LEU A 129 -9.35 2.73 18.17
C LEU A 129 -9.05 4.11 18.78
N ALA A 130 -10.05 4.85 19.26
CA ALA A 130 -9.84 6.10 19.98
C ALA A 130 -9.00 5.91 21.25
N HIS A 131 -9.19 4.79 21.96
CA HIS A 131 -8.34 4.43 23.09
C HIS A 131 -6.89 4.17 22.66
N VAL A 132 -6.67 3.47 21.54
CA VAL A 132 -5.33 3.23 20.99
C VAL A 132 -4.66 4.55 20.55
N VAL A 133 -5.41 5.47 19.93
CA VAL A 133 -4.91 6.79 19.56
C VAL A 133 -4.40 7.54 20.80
N ALA A 134 -5.15 7.53 21.90
CA ALA A 134 -4.73 8.17 23.14
C ALA A 134 -3.45 7.54 23.73
N MET A 135 -3.31 6.21 23.68
CA MET A 135 -2.09 5.52 24.12
C MET A 135 -0.88 5.91 23.26
N ALA A 136 -1.04 5.92 21.94
CA ALA A 136 0.02 6.29 21.01
C ALA A 136 0.47 7.75 21.21
N GLN A 137 -0.48 8.67 21.41
CA GLN A 137 -0.19 10.07 21.71
C GLN A 137 0.57 10.25 23.03
N ALA A 138 0.20 9.51 24.08
CA ALA A 138 0.93 9.52 25.35
C ALA A 138 2.38 9.03 25.16
N ALA A 139 2.60 8.06 24.27
CA ALA A 139 3.92 7.57 23.87
C ALA A 139 4.62 8.44 22.79
N ARG A 140 3.96 9.50 22.30
CA ARG A 140 4.42 10.36 21.19
C ARG A 140 4.70 9.60 19.89
N VAL A 141 3.93 8.56 19.62
CA VAL A 141 3.97 7.80 18.37
C VAL A 141 2.82 8.28 17.46
N PRO A 142 3.11 8.78 16.25
CA PRO A 142 2.11 9.12 15.24
C PRO A 142 1.15 7.97 14.94
N VAL A 143 -0.09 8.31 14.57
CA VAL A 143 -1.12 7.34 14.19
C VAL A 143 -1.66 7.65 12.81
N ASN A 144 -1.71 6.64 11.96
CA ASN A 144 -2.49 6.63 10.74
C ASN A 144 -3.73 5.76 10.92
N VAL A 145 -4.86 6.14 10.31
CA VAL A 145 -6.08 5.32 10.31
C VAL A 145 -6.46 4.95 8.89
N SER A 146 -6.40 3.66 8.58
CA SER A 146 -6.85 3.09 7.32
C SER A 146 -8.33 2.77 7.37
N LEU A 147 -9.09 3.42 6.47
CA LEU A 147 -10.52 3.26 6.31
C LEU A 147 -10.81 2.36 5.10
N SER A 148 -11.19 1.11 5.36
CA SER A 148 -11.60 0.12 4.36
C SER A 148 -12.97 0.43 3.77
N CYS A 149 -13.17 0.05 2.51
CA CYS A 149 -14.42 0.17 1.75
C CYS A 149 -14.86 1.61 1.45
N VAL A 150 -13.91 2.55 1.34
CA VAL A 150 -14.23 3.95 1.00
C VAL A 150 -14.85 4.08 -0.38
N PHE A 151 -14.41 3.25 -1.33
CA PHE A 151 -14.82 3.32 -2.74
C PHE A 151 -15.93 2.33 -3.11
N GLY A 152 -16.37 1.52 -2.15
CA GLY A 152 -17.36 0.48 -2.35
C GLY A 152 -17.17 -0.66 -1.36
N CYS A 153 -18.24 -1.42 -1.14
CA CYS A 153 -18.26 -2.59 -0.29
C CYS A 153 -18.71 -3.82 -1.09
N PRO A 154 -18.03 -4.97 -0.98
CA PRO A 154 -18.44 -6.19 -1.69
C PRO A 154 -19.80 -6.74 -1.25
N MET A 155 -20.34 -6.26 -0.12
CA MET A 155 -21.61 -6.71 0.45
C MET A 155 -22.72 -5.66 0.37
N GLU A 156 -22.38 -4.37 0.46
CA GLU A 156 -23.36 -3.26 0.44
C GLU A 156 -23.43 -2.54 -0.91
N GLY A 157 -22.46 -2.74 -1.81
CA GLY A 157 -22.35 -2.01 -3.07
C GLY A 157 -21.74 -0.62 -2.86
N ASP A 158 -22.42 0.42 -3.37
CA ASP A 158 -21.96 1.80 -3.24
C ASP A 158 -22.00 2.29 -1.80
N VAL A 159 -20.91 2.90 -1.35
CA VAL A 159 -20.80 3.49 -0.01
C VAL A 159 -20.99 5.00 -0.10
N ALA A 160 -21.95 5.54 0.64
CA ALA A 160 -22.24 6.97 0.64
C ALA A 160 -21.08 7.78 1.24
N LEU A 161 -20.57 8.76 0.48
CA LEU A 161 -19.41 9.56 0.87
C LEU A 161 -19.64 10.36 2.16
N ASP A 162 -20.85 10.84 2.43
CA ASP A 162 -21.14 11.56 3.68
C ASP A 162 -20.83 10.70 4.90
N GLY A 163 -21.17 9.40 4.86
CA GLY A 163 -20.82 8.46 5.92
C GLY A 163 -19.31 8.23 6.04
N VAL A 164 -18.57 8.24 4.92
CA VAL A 164 -17.10 8.21 4.94
C VAL A 164 -16.54 9.45 5.64
N TRP A 165 -17.05 10.63 5.28
CA TRP A 165 -16.61 11.91 5.83
C TRP A 165 -16.90 12.07 7.31
N ASP A 166 -18.01 11.52 7.80
CA ASP A 166 -18.30 11.47 9.23
C ASP A 166 -17.23 10.70 10.01
N TRP A 167 -16.75 9.57 9.49
CA TRP A 167 -15.68 8.79 10.12
C TRP A 167 -14.32 9.50 10.02
N VAL A 168 -14.01 10.07 8.86
CA VAL A 168 -12.80 10.88 8.65
C VAL A 168 -12.76 12.05 9.66
N GLN A 169 -13.86 12.79 9.81
CA GLN A 169 -13.97 13.91 10.74
C GLN A 169 -13.74 13.47 12.19
N ARG A 170 -14.27 12.31 12.60
CA ARG A 170 -14.09 11.79 13.95
C ARG A 170 -12.64 11.46 14.25
N PHE A 171 -11.94 10.76 13.35
CA PHE A 171 -10.51 10.45 13.55
C PHE A 171 -9.63 11.69 13.43
N ALA A 172 -9.92 12.60 12.49
CA ALA A 172 -9.23 13.89 12.39
C ALA A 172 -9.37 14.69 13.70
N GLY A 173 -10.56 14.67 14.33
CA GLY A 173 -10.80 15.31 15.63
C GLY A 173 -10.02 14.71 16.80
N LEU A 174 -9.48 13.49 16.66
CA LEU A 174 -8.58 12.89 17.64
C LEU A 174 -7.12 13.31 17.45
N GLY A 175 -6.78 14.04 16.39
CA GLY A 175 -5.41 14.46 16.10
C GLY A 175 -4.51 13.34 15.57
N VAL A 176 -5.06 12.43 14.77
CA VAL A 176 -4.27 11.44 14.02
C VAL A 176 -3.38 12.14 12.99
N ALA A 177 -2.22 11.55 12.69
CA ALA A 177 -1.26 12.10 11.73
C ALA A 177 -1.75 11.99 10.28
N GLY A 178 -2.50 10.92 9.97
CA GLY A 178 -3.02 10.69 8.64
C GLY A 178 -4.20 9.71 8.58
N ILE A 179 -4.83 9.67 7.41
CA ILE A 179 -5.89 8.73 7.07
C ILE A 179 -5.57 8.08 5.73
N THR A 180 -5.63 6.76 5.68
CA THR A 180 -5.58 6.01 4.41
C THR A 180 -7.01 5.74 3.92
N LEU A 181 -7.32 6.13 2.70
CA LEU A 181 -8.59 5.81 2.03
C LEU A 181 -8.40 4.55 1.18
N CYS A 182 -9.02 3.45 1.59
CA CYS A 182 -8.75 2.14 1.01
C CYS A 182 -9.88 1.66 0.08
N ASP A 183 -9.48 1.28 -1.13
CA ASP A 183 -10.27 0.47 -2.07
C ASP A 183 -9.97 -1.02 -1.83
N THR A 184 -10.55 -1.56 -0.75
CA THR A 184 -10.25 -2.90 -0.21
C THR A 184 -10.42 -4.04 -1.21
N THR A 185 -11.33 -3.88 -2.17
CA THR A 185 -11.73 -4.94 -3.09
C THR A 185 -11.55 -4.56 -4.56
N GLY A 186 -10.86 -3.44 -4.84
CA GLY A 186 -10.58 -2.98 -6.21
C GLY A 186 -11.87 -2.62 -6.96
N MET A 187 -12.76 -1.86 -6.33
CA MET A 187 -14.02 -1.38 -6.87
C MET A 187 -13.94 0.07 -7.38
N ALA A 188 -12.90 0.81 -6.99
CA ALA A 188 -12.76 2.21 -7.35
C ALA A 188 -12.52 2.39 -8.85
N TYR A 189 -12.98 3.53 -9.36
CA TYR A 189 -12.75 3.96 -10.75
C TYR A 189 -12.33 5.44 -10.80
N PRO A 190 -11.65 5.89 -11.88
CA PRO A 190 -10.94 7.17 -11.89
C PRO A 190 -11.76 8.41 -11.52
N SER A 191 -12.98 8.56 -12.02
CA SER A 191 -13.81 9.74 -11.73
C SER A 191 -14.28 9.79 -10.27
N GLN A 192 -14.59 8.64 -9.67
CA GLN A 192 -14.89 8.55 -8.24
C GLN A 192 -13.66 8.89 -7.41
N VAL A 193 -12.49 8.36 -7.78
CA VAL A 193 -11.22 8.66 -7.09
C VAL A 193 -10.91 10.15 -7.11
N ALA A 194 -11.00 10.79 -8.29
CA ALA A 194 -10.76 12.23 -8.41
C ALA A 194 -11.72 13.04 -7.51
N GLN A 195 -13.01 12.68 -7.49
CA GLN A 195 -14.00 13.32 -6.62
C GLN A 195 -13.65 13.16 -5.13
N VAL A 196 -13.37 11.93 -4.69
CA VAL A 196 -13.05 11.61 -3.28
C VAL A 196 -11.81 12.37 -2.82
N VAL A 197 -10.73 12.36 -3.60
CA VAL A 197 -9.47 13.04 -3.27
C VAL A 197 -9.65 14.55 -3.21
N ALA A 198 -10.31 15.16 -4.21
CA ALA A 198 -10.56 16.60 -4.22
C ALA A 198 -11.38 17.03 -2.99
N GLN A 199 -12.39 16.25 -2.64
CA GLN A 199 -13.24 16.47 -1.48
C GLN A 199 -12.49 16.34 -0.14
N ALA A 200 -11.67 15.30 0.02
CA ALA A 200 -10.88 15.09 1.22
C ALA A 200 -9.90 16.25 1.47
N ARG A 201 -9.15 16.64 0.43
CA ARG A 201 -8.18 17.74 0.50
C ARG A 201 -8.82 19.09 0.79
N ALA A 202 -10.00 19.35 0.22
CA ALA A 202 -10.72 20.60 0.47
C ALA A 202 -11.24 20.70 1.92
N ARG A 203 -11.68 19.57 2.50
CA ARG A 203 -12.24 19.54 3.87
C ARG A 203 -11.15 19.54 4.95
N TRP A 204 -10.02 18.86 4.72
CA TRP A 204 -8.94 18.73 5.70
C TRP A 204 -7.56 19.04 5.08
N PRO A 205 -7.27 20.31 4.74
CA PRO A 205 -6.04 20.68 4.04
C PRO A 205 -4.75 20.40 4.84
N GLY A 206 -4.84 20.26 6.17
CA GLY A 206 -3.70 19.93 7.04
C GLY A 206 -3.55 18.45 7.38
N LEU A 207 -4.47 17.58 6.94
CA LEU A 207 -4.43 16.16 7.25
C LEU A 207 -3.76 15.38 6.11
N ALA A 208 -2.86 14.47 6.46
CA ALA A 208 -2.27 13.56 5.49
C ALA A 208 -3.31 12.55 4.99
N PHE A 209 -3.49 12.47 3.67
CA PHE A 209 -4.28 11.42 3.04
C PHE A 209 -3.39 10.51 2.22
N THR A 210 -3.47 9.21 2.48
CA THR A 210 -2.83 8.15 1.68
C THR A 210 -3.90 7.39 0.91
N LEU A 211 -3.63 7.02 -0.32
CA LEU A 211 -4.56 6.23 -1.14
C LEU A 211 -4.05 4.79 -1.24
N HIS A 212 -4.93 3.85 -0.96
CA HIS A 212 -4.62 2.43 -0.99
C HIS A 212 -5.55 1.74 -1.98
N PHE A 213 -5.01 1.32 -3.12
CA PHE A 213 -5.79 0.68 -4.17
C PHE A 213 -5.41 -0.79 -4.33
N HIS A 214 -6.42 -1.64 -4.43
CA HIS A 214 -6.26 -2.97 -5.00
C HIS A 214 -6.41 -2.94 -6.51
N ASN A 215 -5.74 -3.85 -7.20
CA ASN A 215 -5.80 -3.94 -8.67
C ASN A 215 -6.78 -5.00 -9.17
N THR A 216 -7.75 -5.41 -8.34
CA THR A 216 -8.72 -6.51 -8.59
C THR A 216 -9.38 -6.46 -9.97
N ARG A 217 -9.68 -5.25 -10.46
CA ARG A 217 -10.36 -5.00 -11.74
C ARG A 217 -9.49 -4.25 -12.75
N GLY A 218 -8.17 -4.26 -12.57
CA GLY A 218 -7.23 -3.61 -13.48
C GLY A 218 -7.26 -2.08 -13.48
N MET A 219 -7.88 -1.46 -12.47
CA MET A 219 -8.03 0.00 -12.37
C MET A 219 -6.93 0.69 -11.56
N GLY A 220 -6.00 -0.06 -10.98
CA GLY A 220 -5.04 0.42 -9.98
C GLY A 220 -4.21 1.63 -10.43
N LEU A 221 -3.42 1.50 -11.50
CA LEU A 221 -2.60 2.62 -12.01
C LEU A 221 -3.47 3.80 -12.49
N ALA A 222 -4.62 3.53 -13.12
CA ALA A 222 -5.54 4.59 -13.55
C ALA A 222 -6.09 5.39 -12.36
N ASN A 223 -6.40 4.71 -11.25
CA ASN A 223 -6.85 5.33 -10.01
C ASN A 223 -5.72 6.13 -9.34
N VAL A 224 -4.47 5.64 -9.36
CA VAL A 224 -3.30 6.41 -8.91
C VAL A 224 -3.16 7.72 -9.69
N LEU A 225 -3.21 7.67 -11.02
CA LEU A 225 -3.11 8.88 -11.85
C LEU A 225 -4.27 9.85 -11.59
N ALA A 226 -5.51 9.36 -11.48
CA ALA A 226 -6.66 10.19 -11.15
C ALA A 226 -6.53 10.87 -9.77
N ALA A 227 -6.00 10.16 -8.78
CA ALA A 227 -5.71 10.74 -7.47
C ALA A 227 -4.62 11.82 -7.55
N ILE A 228 -3.54 11.58 -8.32
CA ILE A 228 -2.46 12.56 -8.52
C ILE A 228 -2.98 13.83 -9.20
N ASP A 229 -3.87 13.70 -10.19
CA ASP A 229 -4.51 14.82 -10.88
C ASP A 229 -5.39 15.65 -9.93
N ALA A 230 -6.09 14.99 -9.00
CA ALA A 230 -6.80 15.64 -7.89
C ALA A 230 -5.87 16.15 -6.77
N GLY A 231 -4.56 15.95 -6.92
CA GLY A 231 -3.50 16.49 -6.08
C GLY A 231 -3.12 15.64 -4.86
N ALA A 232 -3.43 14.35 -4.87
CA ALA A 232 -2.81 13.39 -3.95
C ALA A 232 -1.32 13.20 -4.26
N ASP A 233 -0.55 12.83 -3.23
CA ASP A 233 0.90 12.65 -3.30
C ASP A 233 1.39 11.43 -2.47
N ARG A 234 0.48 10.67 -1.85
CA ARG A 234 0.82 9.51 -1.00
C ARG A 234 0.03 8.28 -1.42
N PHE A 235 0.73 7.17 -1.63
CA PHE A 235 0.14 5.92 -2.09
C PHE A 235 0.71 4.72 -1.34
N ASP A 236 -0.18 3.81 -0.98
CA ASP A 236 0.21 2.45 -0.61
C ASP A 236 0.31 1.60 -1.90
N ALA A 237 1.36 0.79 -1.97
CA ALA A 237 1.54 -0.25 -2.98
C ALA A 237 2.24 -1.46 -2.35
N SER A 238 2.25 -2.60 -3.03
CA SER A 238 2.85 -3.83 -2.50
C SER A 238 3.92 -4.36 -3.44
N LEU A 239 5.10 -4.69 -2.89
CA LEU A 239 6.18 -5.33 -3.62
C LEU A 239 5.67 -6.58 -4.36
N GLY A 240 5.95 -6.70 -5.66
CA GLY A 240 5.46 -7.82 -6.46
C GLY A 240 3.95 -7.79 -6.74
N GLY A 241 3.21 -6.81 -6.23
CA GLY A 241 1.73 -6.81 -6.26
C GLY A 241 1.12 -7.84 -5.31
N LEU A 242 1.83 -8.23 -4.24
CA LEU A 242 1.33 -9.18 -3.25
C LEU A 242 0.09 -8.67 -2.52
N GLY A 243 -0.67 -9.61 -1.99
CA GLY A 243 -1.85 -9.40 -1.16
C GLY A 243 -3.11 -9.93 -1.82
N GLY A 244 -4.24 -9.62 -1.20
CA GLY A 244 -5.53 -10.12 -1.64
C GLY A 244 -6.58 -9.87 -0.58
N CYS A 245 -7.86 -9.97 -0.96
CA CYS A 245 -8.96 -9.86 -0.02
C CYS A 245 -9.65 -11.21 0.12
N PRO A 246 -9.74 -11.80 1.33
CA PRO A 246 -10.46 -13.07 1.52
C PRO A 246 -11.95 -12.96 1.15
N TYR A 247 -12.50 -11.74 1.16
CA TYR A 247 -13.88 -11.45 0.80
C TYR A 247 -14.11 -11.21 -0.70
N ALA A 248 -13.06 -11.26 -1.53
CA ALA A 248 -13.16 -11.18 -2.98
C ALA A 248 -12.43 -12.39 -3.62
N PRO A 249 -13.07 -13.57 -3.69
CA PRO A 249 -12.47 -14.75 -4.29
C PRO A 249 -12.03 -14.49 -5.74
N GLY A 250 -10.75 -14.75 -6.04
CA GLY A 250 -10.17 -14.51 -7.37
C GLY A 250 -9.70 -13.07 -7.62
N ALA A 251 -9.81 -12.18 -6.63
CA ALA A 251 -9.24 -10.85 -6.72
C ALA A 251 -7.70 -10.89 -6.75
N THR A 252 -7.11 -10.06 -7.62
CA THR A 252 -5.69 -9.70 -7.48
C THR A 252 -5.48 -8.85 -6.22
N GLY A 253 -4.23 -8.77 -5.77
CA GLY A 253 -3.85 -8.05 -4.57
C GLY A 253 -3.82 -6.52 -4.72
N ASN A 254 -2.90 -5.93 -3.99
CA ASN A 254 -2.59 -4.50 -4.03
C ASN A 254 -2.10 -4.08 -5.43
N VAL A 255 -2.10 -2.77 -5.70
CA VAL A 255 -1.27 -2.24 -6.79
C VAL A 255 0.19 -2.57 -6.56
N CYS A 256 0.89 -2.91 -7.64
CA CYS A 256 2.28 -3.37 -7.61
C CYS A 256 3.23 -2.17 -7.49
N THR A 257 4.11 -2.18 -6.47
CA THR A 257 5.01 -1.05 -6.18
C THR A 257 5.90 -0.71 -7.36
N GLU A 258 6.56 -1.71 -7.95
CA GLU A 258 7.46 -1.51 -9.08
C GLU A 258 6.75 -1.05 -10.36
N GLU A 259 5.49 -1.45 -10.58
CA GLU A 259 4.66 -0.95 -11.69
C GLU A 259 4.33 0.53 -11.52
N ILE A 260 3.90 0.94 -10.31
CA ILE A 260 3.61 2.34 -10.03
C ILE A 260 4.88 3.19 -10.13
N VAL A 261 5.97 2.76 -9.50
CA VAL A 261 7.26 3.48 -9.56
C VAL A 261 7.77 3.60 -11.00
N HIS A 262 7.70 2.52 -11.79
CA HIS A 262 8.11 2.53 -13.19
C HIS A 262 7.28 3.50 -14.03
N ALA A 263 5.96 3.45 -13.91
CA ALA A 263 5.06 4.35 -14.64
C ALA A 263 5.31 5.82 -14.27
N LEU A 264 5.38 6.13 -12.97
CA LEU A 264 5.58 7.49 -12.47
C LEU A 264 6.96 8.04 -12.88
N ALA A 265 8.02 7.22 -12.83
CA ALA A 265 9.35 7.62 -13.30
C ALA A 265 9.35 7.95 -14.80
N LEU A 266 8.69 7.14 -15.63
CA LEU A 266 8.55 7.42 -17.06
C LEU A 266 7.76 8.70 -17.36
N MET A 267 6.84 9.07 -16.46
CA MET A 267 6.04 10.30 -16.55
C MET A 267 6.73 11.52 -15.92
N GLY A 268 7.96 11.37 -15.41
CA GLY A 268 8.75 12.46 -14.86
C GLY A 268 8.40 12.87 -13.43
N TYR A 269 7.76 12.01 -12.65
CA TYR A 269 7.60 12.20 -11.20
C TYR A 269 8.86 11.79 -10.43
N ASP A 270 9.09 12.41 -9.29
CA ASP A 270 10.10 11.97 -8.33
C ASP A 270 9.44 11.07 -7.28
N THR A 271 9.79 9.79 -7.25
CA THR A 271 9.38 8.89 -6.15
C THR A 271 10.48 8.75 -5.09
N GLY A 272 11.71 9.16 -5.38
CA GLY A 272 12.90 8.84 -4.60
C GLY A 272 13.33 7.38 -4.66
N VAL A 273 12.65 6.53 -5.45
CA VAL A 273 12.86 5.07 -5.45
C VAL A 273 13.82 4.63 -6.56
N ASP A 274 14.87 3.87 -6.17
CA ASP A 274 15.73 3.10 -7.07
C ASP A 274 14.98 1.87 -7.57
N LEU A 275 14.41 1.99 -8.78
CA LEU A 275 13.63 0.93 -9.41
C LEU A 275 14.44 -0.38 -9.62
N PRO A 276 15.69 -0.36 -10.13
CA PRO A 276 16.53 -1.56 -10.17
C PRO A 276 16.68 -2.28 -8.82
N ALA A 277 16.94 -1.54 -7.74
CA ALA A 277 17.05 -2.12 -6.40
C ALA A 277 15.71 -2.71 -5.92
N LEU A 278 14.60 -2.03 -6.18
CA LEU A 278 13.25 -2.51 -5.88
C LEU A 278 12.93 -3.81 -6.64
N MET A 279 13.22 -3.86 -7.94
CA MET A 279 13.02 -5.05 -8.78
C MET A 279 13.87 -6.23 -8.30
N ALA A 280 15.11 -5.98 -7.86
CA ALA A 280 15.96 -7.00 -7.28
C ALA A 280 15.38 -7.58 -5.97
N ALA A 281 14.75 -6.74 -5.14
CA ALA A 281 14.02 -7.21 -3.97
C ALA A 281 12.78 -8.03 -4.36
N ALA A 282 11.98 -7.56 -5.32
CA ALA A 282 10.79 -8.27 -5.81
C ALA A 282 11.12 -9.65 -6.39
N ALA A 283 12.26 -9.78 -7.08
CA ALA A 283 12.71 -11.05 -7.68
C ALA A 283 12.98 -12.16 -6.65
N ARG A 284 13.14 -11.83 -5.36
CA ARG A 284 13.29 -12.82 -4.28
C ARG A 284 11.96 -13.45 -3.87
N LEU A 285 10.84 -12.76 -4.09
CA LEU A 285 9.53 -13.16 -3.58
C LEU A 285 9.08 -14.55 -4.05
N PRO A 286 9.17 -14.92 -5.35
CA PRO A 286 8.63 -16.21 -5.81
C PRO A 286 9.22 -17.41 -5.09
N THR A 287 10.52 -17.37 -4.79
CA THR A 287 11.19 -18.43 -4.02
C THR A 287 10.73 -18.47 -2.56
N LEU A 288 10.46 -17.31 -1.96
CA LEU A 288 10.09 -17.19 -0.55
C LEU A 288 8.63 -17.60 -0.28
N ILE A 289 7.73 -17.29 -1.21
CA ILE A 289 6.28 -17.53 -1.07
C ILE A 289 5.79 -18.78 -1.84
N GLY A 290 6.62 -19.34 -2.71
CA GLY A 290 6.35 -20.58 -3.43
C GLY A 290 5.48 -20.44 -4.68
N HIS A 291 5.24 -19.22 -5.17
CA HIS A 291 4.52 -18.98 -6.43
C HIS A 291 4.95 -17.67 -7.09
N GLU A 292 4.60 -17.51 -8.36
CA GLU A 292 4.87 -16.28 -9.12
C GLU A 292 4.12 -15.07 -8.55
N VAL A 293 4.73 -13.89 -8.66
CA VAL A 293 4.11 -12.62 -8.28
C VAL A 293 3.38 -11.98 -9.47
N PRO A 294 2.30 -11.22 -9.25
CA PRO A 294 1.52 -10.57 -10.32
C PRO A 294 2.16 -9.29 -10.91
N SER A 295 3.47 -9.11 -10.77
CA SER A 295 4.20 -7.97 -11.33
C SER A 295 4.57 -8.15 -12.80
N GLN A 296 4.07 -7.27 -13.66
CA GLN A 296 4.46 -7.22 -15.06
C GLN A 296 5.88 -6.71 -15.24
N ILE A 297 6.35 -5.80 -14.38
CA ILE A 297 7.71 -5.25 -14.46
C ILE A 297 8.75 -6.29 -14.07
N ALA A 298 8.47 -7.14 -13.06
CA ALA A 298 9.35 -8.25 -12.72
C ALA A 298 9.47 -9.28 -13.86
N ARG A 299 8.41 -9.45 -14.67
CA ARG A 299 8.38 -10.40 -15.79
C ARG A 299 8.98 -9.84 -17.09
N ALA A 300 8.63 -8.61 -17.44
CA ALA A 300 8.97 -8.01 -18.73
C ALA A 300 10.27 -7.17 -18.69
N GLY A 301 10.71 -6.76 -17.51
CA GLY A 301 11.76 -5.76 -17.35
C GLY A 301 11.24 -4.34 -17.58
N ARG A 302 12.17 -3.38 -17.50
CA ARG A 302 11.89 -1.96 -17.73
C ARG A 302 11.72 -1.70 -19.22
N ARG A 303 11.02 -0.61 -19.56
CA ARG A 303 10.81 -0.14 -20.95
C ARG A 303 12.07 -0.17 -21.85
N LEU A 304 13.26 0.11 -21.30
CA LEU A 304 14.52 0.18 -22.05
C LEU A 304 15.46 -1.00 -21.80
N ASP A 305 14.98 -2.09 -21.20
CA ASP A 305 15.71 -3.35 -21.16
C ASP A 305 15.62 -4.00 -22.56
N LEU A 306 16.58 -3.66 -23.43
CA LEU A 306 16.58 -4.08 -24.83
C LEU A 306 16.93 -5.57 -24.98
N HIS A 307 16.34 -6.21 -26.00
CA HIS A 307 16.66 -7.58 -26.38
C HIS A 307 17.61 -7.63 -27.58
N PRO A 308 18.41 -8.71 -27.72
CA PRO A 308 19.27 -8.89 -28.89
C PRO A 308 18.45 -8.95 -30.18
N VAL A 309 19.02 -8.41 -31.26
CA VAL A 309 18.45 -8.54 -32.60
C VAL A 309 18.34 -10.03 -32.96
N PRO A 310 17.21 -10.51 -33.50
CA PRO A 310 17.04 -11.92 -33.83
C PRO A 310 18.11 -12.43 -34.80
N PRO A 311 18.58 -13.69 -34.66
CA PRO A 311 19.47 -14.30 -35.64
C PRO A 311 18.87 -14.25 -37.07
N GLY A 312 19.69 -13.90 -38.06
CA GLY A 312 19.26 -13.81 -39.46
C GLY A 312 18.51 -12.52 -39.83
N PHE A 313 18.52 -11.51 -38.96
CA PHE A 313 17.91 -10.21 -39.24
C PHE A 313 18.41 -9.54 -40.53
N ASP A 314 19.70 -9.63 -40.85
CA ASP A 314 20.24 -9.05 -42.08
C ASP A 314 19.60 -9.66 -43.34
N ALA A 315 19.39 -10.98 -43.36
CA ALA A 315 18.71 -11.66 -44.45
C ALA A 315 17.23 -11.27 -44.55
N ILE A 316 16.56 -11.02 -43.41
CA ILE A 316 15.20 -10.47 -43.40
C ILE A 316 15.18 -9.07 -44.00
N ARG A 317 16.14 -8.22 -43.62
CA ARG A 317 16.30 -6.84 -44.11
C ARG A 317 16.56 -6.81 -45.61
N GLU A 318 17.50 -7.62 -46.10
CA GLU A 318 17.83 -7.73 -47.53
C GLU A 318 16.61 -8.14 -48.36
N ARG A 319 15.85 -9.17 -47.92
CA ARG A 319 14.61 -9.59 -48.60
C ARG A 319 13.53 -8.50 -48.62
N ALA A 320 13.47 -7.65 -47.61
CA ALA A 320 12.50 -6.56 -47.55
C ALA A 320 12.89 -5.40 -48.49
N LEU A 321 14.18 -5.07 -48.58
CA LEU A 321 14.69 -4.01 -49.47
C LEU A 321 14.64 -4.38 -50.96
N ALA A 322 14.62 -5.68 -51.27
CA ALA A 322 14.52 -6.19 -52.64
C ALA A 322 13.06 -6.26 -53.16
N ARG A 323 12.06 -5.89 -52.36
CA ARG A 323 10.64 -5.81 -52.76
C ARG A 323 10.28 -4.39 -53.18
#